data_AF-T1AQ90-F1
#
_entry.id   AF-T1AQ90-F1
#
_cell.length_a   1.000
_cell.length_b   1.000
_cell.length_c   1.000
_cell.angle_alpha   90.00
_cell.angle_beta   90.00
_cell.angle_gamma   90.00
#
_symmetry.space_group_name_H-M   'P 1'
#
loop_
_entity.id
_entity.type
_entity.pdbx_description
1 polymer ?
#
loop_
_entity_poly.entity_id
_entity_poly.type
_entity_poly.pdbx_seq_one_letter_code
_entity_poly.pdbx_strand_id
1 'polypeptide(L)' 'DALVVVTEWQVFRSPDFEQMALSLRARVVFDGRNLYEPHLVRAAGLTYHGIGRL' A
#
# COMPACT_ATOMS: atom_id res chain seq x y z
N ASP A 1 0.16 13.63 -2.56
CA ASP A 1 -0.29 12.52 -3.42
C ASP A 1 -0.12 11.20 -2.70
N ALA A 2 -1.12 10.33 -2.79
CA ALA A 2 -1.27 9.07 -2.04
C ALA A 2 -1.75 7.95 -3.00
N LEU A 3 -1.57 6.68 -2.61
CA LEU A 3 -2.19 5.54 -3.29
C LEU A 3 -3.42 5.05 -2.53
N VAL A 4 -4.51 4.74 -3.25
CA VAL A 4 -5.72 4.14 -2.67
C VAL A 4 -6.12 2.91 -3.48
N VAL A 5 -6.23 1.75 -2.83
CA VAL A 5 -6.73 0.50 -3.42
C VAL A 5 -8.22 0.37 -3.13
N VAL A 6 -9.04 0.49 -4.17
CA VAL A 6 -10.51 0.41 -4.08
C VAL A 6 -11.10 -0.86 -4.73
N THR A 7 -10.26 -1.65 -5.40
CA THR A 7 -10.64 -2.89 -6.08
C THR A 7 -9.57 -3.96 -5.89
N GLU A 8 -9.97 -5.23 -5.91
CA GLU A 8 -9.15 -6.39 -5.55
C GLU A 8 -8.58 -7.18 -6.75
N TRP A 9 -8.37 -6.50 -7.88
CA TRP A 9 -7.84 -7.13 -9.10
C TRP A 9 -6.48 -7.79 -8.86
N GLN A 10 -6.27 -8.95 -9.48
CA GLN A 10 -5.09 -9.79 -9.26
C GLN A 10 -3.76 -9.06 -9.51
N VAL A 11 -3.72 -8.18 -10.51
CA VAL A 11 -2.52 -7.38 -10.85
C VAL A 11 -2.04 -6.51 -9.69
N PHE A 12 -2.92 -6.13 -8.76
CA PHE A 12 -2.56 -5.29 -7.64
C PHE A 12 -1.97 -6.05 -6.46
N ARG A 13 -1.95 -7.40 -6.46
CA ARG A 13 -1.56 -8.20 -5.28
C ARG A 13 -0.05 -8.34 -5.05
N SER A 14 0.76 -8.08 -6.08
CA SER A 14 2.22 -8.22 -6.00
C SER A 14 2.93 -6.93 -6.47
N PRO A 15 2.75 -5.81 -5.76
CA PRO A 15 3.40 -4.55 -6.12
C PRO A 15 4.88 -4.52 -5.73
N ASP A 16 5.63 -3.62 -6.35
CA ASP A 16 6.96 -3.21 -5.89
C ASP A 16 6.82 -2.00 -4.96
N PHE A 17 6.89 -2.26 -3.65
CA PHE A 17 6.71 -1.22 -2.64
C PHE A 17 7.86 -0.21 -2.57
N GLU A 18 9.08 -0.60 -2.94
CA GLU A 18 10.22 0.31 -2.96
C GLU A 18 10.06 1.35 -4.07
N GLN A 19 9.65 0.91 -5.26
CA GLN A 19 9.32 1.81 -6.37
C GLN A 19 8.14 2.72 -6.04
N MET A 20 7.15 2.22 -5.31
CA MET A 20 6.04 3.05 -4.83
C MET A 20 6.51 4.14 -3.86
N ALA A 21 7.41 3.82 -2.93
CA ALA A 21 7.95 4.80 -1.97
C ALA A 21 8.75 5.91 -2.66
N LEU A 22 9.42 5.61 -3.77
CA LEU A 22 10.15 6.59 -4.58
C LEU A 22 9.23 7.49 -5.41
N SER A 23 8.10 6.96 -5.88
CA SER A 23 7.16 7.69 -6.76
C SER A 23 6.11 8.50 -6.01
N LEU A 24 5.74 8.12 -4.79
CA LEU A 24 4.73 8.80 -3.98
C LEU A 24 5.32 9.95 -3.17
N ARG A 25 4.79 11.18 -3.35
CA ARG A 25 5.21 12.34 -2.55
C ARG A 25 4.94 12.17 -1.05
N ALA A 26 3.77 11.68 -0.68
CA ALA A 26 3.38 11.52 0.73
C ALA A 26 3.69 10.14 1.31
N ARG A 27 4.13 9.17 0.47
CA ARG A 27 4.49 7.81 0.89
C ARG A 27 3.42 7.13 1.74
N VAL A 28 2.15 7.30 1.38
CA VAL A 28 1.00 6.74 2.10
C VAL A 28 0.14 5.88 1.18
N VAL A 29 -0.29 4.73 1.71
CA VAL A 29 -1.14 3.74 1.06
C VAL A 29 -2.39 3.51 1.92
N PHE A 30 -3.56 3.72 1.31
CA PHE A 30 -4.85 3.31 1.86
C PHE A 30 -5.33 2.07 1.11
N ASP A 31 -5.46 0.95 1.81
CA ASP A 31 -5.84 -0.33 1.24
C ASP A 31 -7.23 -0.73 1.72
N GLY A 32 -8.24 -0.35 0.94
CA GLY A 32 -9.65 -0.65 1.24
C GLY A 32 -10.00 -2.14 1.08
N ARG A 33 -9.08 -2.94 0.55
CA ARG A 33 -9.30 -4.36 0.22
C ARG A 33 -8.39 -5.29 1.03
N ASN A 34 -7.54 -4.74 1.90
CA ASN A 34 -6.57 -5.48 2.70
C ASN A 34 -5.74 -6.48 1.86
N LEU A 35 -5.32 -6.07 0.66
CA LEU A 35 -4.50 -6.89 -0.25
C LEU A 35 -3.07 -7.04 0.25
N TYR A 36 -2.56 -6.06 1.00
CA TYR A 36 -1.15 -6.00 1.39
C TYR A 36 -0.92 -6.41 2.83
N GLU A 37 0.25 -6.99 3.07
CA GLU A 37 0.74 -7.26 4.41
C GLU A 37 1.34 -5.98 5.02
N PRO A 38 0.81 -5.46 6.15
CA PRO A 38 1.20 -4.16 6.69
C PRO A 38 2.71 -4.05 6.95
N HIS A 39 3.34 -5.13 7.42
CA HIS A 39 4.76 -5.14 7.75
C HIS A 39 5.65 -4.96 6.50
N LEU A 40 5.28 -5.52 5.35
CA LEU A 40 6.01 -5.35 4.09
C LEU A 40 5.92 -3.92 3.57
N VAL A 41 4.73 -3.34 3.61
CA VAL A 41 4.50 -1.95 3.19
C VAL A 41 5.28 -0.98 4.07
N ARG A 42 5.20 -1.17 5.40
CA ARG A 42 5.92 -0.35 6.40
C ARG A 42 7.43 -0.50 6.26
N ALA A 43 7.94 -1.71 5.99
CA ALA A 43 9.37 -1.95 5.78
C ALA A 43 9.94 -1.19 4.57
N ALA A 44 9.13 -0.97 3.53
CA ALA A 44 9.49 -0.14 2.37
C ALA A 44 9.43 1.38 2.64
N GLY A 45 9.14 1.81 3.87
CA GLY A 45 9.05 3.22 4.24
C GLY A 45 7.73 3.89 3.84
N LEU A 46 6.68 3.11 3.58
CA LEU A 46 5.33 3.60 3.31
C LEU A 46 4.47 3.55 4.58
N THR A 47 3.67 4.59 4.81
CA THR A 47 2.59 4.54 5.79
C THR A 47 1.43 3.71 5.23
N TYR A 48 0.93 2.74 6.00
CA TYR A 48 -0.14 1.83 5.58
C TYR A 48 -1.38 1.99 6.44
N HIS A 49 -2.52 2.18 5.79
CA HIS A 49 -3.86 2.17 6.39
C HIS A 49 -4.71 1.07 5.73
N GLY A 50 -4.98 -0.01 6.47
CA GLY A 50 -5.92 -1.06 6.08
C GLY A 50 -7.24 -0.93 6.82
N ILE A 51 -8.27 -1.65 6.37
CA ILE A 51 -9.57 -1.70 7.05
C ILE A 51 -9.52 -2.72 8.18
N GLY A 52 -9.75 -2.28 9.42
CA GLY A 52 -9.80 -3.16 10.59
C GLY A 52 -8.45 -3.79 10.96
N ARG A 53 -7.33 -3.18 10.57
CA ARG A 53 -5.96 -3.63 10.88
C ARG A 53 -5.24 -2.58 11.76
N LEU A 54 -4.43 -3.05 12.72
CA LEU A 54 -3.58 -2.23 13.60
C LEU A 54 -2.15 -2.11 13.02
#